data_AF-A0A2E8RHU1-F1
#
_entry.id   AF-A0A2E8RHU1-F1
#
_cell.length_a   1.000
_cell.length_b   1.000
_cell.length_c   1.000
_cell.angle_alpha   90.00
_cell.angle_beta   90.00
_cell.angle_gamma   90.00
#
_symmetry.space_group_name_H-M   'P 1'
#
loop_
_entity.id
_entity.type
_entity.pdbx_description
1 polymer ?
#
loop_
_entity_poly.entity_id
_entity_poly.type
_entity_poly.pdbx_seq_one_letter_code
_entity_poly.pdbx_strand_id
1 'polypeptide(L)'
;MSWEKFGKDLERGREFEDYVSERLWGLGLAVMMYGSRKYQDKGESLNGVEIKYEGVFRRTRRLYIECRQEKSGGWELSGAFRRDNTWLWVIGDYEGFYLFTKVDLQMMHGSDDGLWQTEIFDEANTRNTSGYFLPIEVANYMCVDYVSSGSQGLGVYGMERDFAMTRMVRGKLAKGENPLWDLLVGVDHRSTG
;
A
#
# COMPACT_ATOMS: atom_id res chain seq x y z
N MET A 1 22.77 8.58 -5.79
CA MET A 1 21.51 9.15 -6.29
C MET A 1 21.72 10.65 -6.50
N SER A 2 21.41 11.24 -7.68
CA SER A 2 21.58 12.69 -7.90
C SER A 2 20.42 13.46 -7.26
N TRP A 3 20.68 14.67 -6.78
CA TRP A 3 19.66 15.56 -6.19
C TRP A 3 18.50 15.86 -7.15
N GLU A 4 18.78 15.90 -8.45
CA GLU A 4 17.78 16.06 -9.50
C GLU A 4 16.82 14.87 -9.60
N LYS A 5 17.32 13.63 -9.42
CA LYS A 5 16.47 12.43 -9.41
C LYS A 5 15.55 12.43 -8.19
N PHE A 6 16.08 12.77 -7.03
CA PHE A 6 15.30 12.90 -5.80
C PHE A 6 14.22 13.99 -5.90
N GLY A 7 14.54 15.15 -6.49
CA GLY A 7 13.56 16.21 -6.75
C GLY A 7 12.42 15.78 -7.67
N LYS A 8 12.73 15.06 -8.75
CA LYS A 8 11.72 14.50 -9.67
C LYS A 8 10.85 13.42 -9.02
N ASP A 9 11.42 12.60 -8.13
CA ASP A 9 10.68 11.58 -7.40
C ASP A 9 9.70 12.22 -6.39
N LEU A 10 10.08 13.34 -5.76
CA LEU A 10 9.19 14.11 -4.87
C LEU A 10 8.06 14.82 -5.64
N GLU A 11 8.37 15.44 -6.77
CA GLU A 11 7.38 16.10 -7.62
C GLU A 11 6.35 15.09 -8.14
N ARG A 12 6.81 13.94 -8.64
CA ARG A 12 5.95 12.85 -9.08
C ARG A 12 5.05 12.31 -7.96
N GLY A 13 5.58 12.24 -6.73
CA GLY A 13 4.78 11.87 -5.56
C GLY A 13 3.61 12.83 -5.33
N ARG A 14 3.86 14.14 -5.42
CA ARG A 14 2.82 15.18 -5.27
C ARG A 14 1.80 15.17 -6.40
N GLU A 15 2.26 15.03 -7.64
CA GLU A 15 1.35 14.89 -8.79
C GLU A 15 0.42 13.67 -8.63
N PHE A 16 0.95 12.59 -8.04
CA PHE A 16 0.14 11.41 -7.76
C PHE A 16 -0.83 11.63 -6.60
N GLU A 17 -0.46 12.37 -5.56
CA GLU A 17 -1.36 12.80 -4.48
C GLU A 17 -2.55 13.61 -5.05
N ASP A 18 -2.28 14.54 -5.97
CA ASP A 18 -3.31 15.33 -6.65
C ASP A 18 -4.24 14.43 -7.48
N TYR A 19 -3.65 13.54 -8.31
CA TYR A 19 -4.41 12.58 -9.10
C TYR A 19 -5.33 11.71 -8.24
N VAL A 20 -4.81 11.10 -7.18
CA VAL A 20 -5.61 10.25 -6.28
C VAL A 20 -6.70 11.08 -5.60
N SER A 21 -6.41 12.31 -5.18
CA SER A 21 -7.38 13.19 -4.53
C SER A 21 -8.55 13.54 -5.46
N GLU A 22 -8.28 13.85 -6.73
CA GLU A 22 -9.33 14.08 -7.74
C GLU A 22 -10.18 12.83 -7.98
N ARG A 23 -9.52 11.66 -8.09
CA ARG A 23 -10.22 10.39 -8.30
C ARG A 23 -11.11 10.05 -7.11
N LEU A 24 -10.62 10.16 -5.89
CA LEU A 24 -11.40 9.90 -4.67
C LEU A 24 -12.52 10.92 -4.47
N TRP A 25 -12.29 12.19 -4.83
CA TRP A 25 -13.34 13.21 -4.82
C TRP A 25 -14.51 12.83 -5.73
N GLY A 26 -14.22 12.39 -6.96
CA GLY A 26 -15.23 11.90 -7.90
C GLY A 26 -16.00 10.66 -7.40
N LEU A 27 -15.46 9.98 -6.38
CA LEU A 27 -16.05 8.82 -5.72
C LEU A 27 -16.71 9.14 -4.38
N GLY A 28 -16.82 10.42 -4.01
CA GLY A 28 -17.46 10.87 -2.77
C GLY A 28 -16.54 10.90 -1.55
N LEU A 29 -15.23 10.75 -1.72
CA LEU A 29 -14.24 10.83 -0.65
C LEU A 29 -13.29 12.01 -0.87
N ALA A 30 -13.53 13.12 -0.16
CA ALA A 30 -12.62 14.26 -0.18
C ALA A 30 -11.34 13.97 0.62
N VAL A 31 -10.17 14.28 0.05
CA VAL A 31 -8.88 14.19 0.73
C VAL A 31 -8.30 15.60 0.92
N MET A 32 -7.95 15.94 2.17
CA MET A 32 -7.48 17.29 2.54
C MET A 32 -6.02 17.25 2.95
N MET A 33 -5.11 17.27 1.96
CA MET A 33 -3.67 17.13 2.18
C MET A 33 -3.08 18.29 2.98
N TYR A 34 -2.17 17.99 3.90
CA TYR A 34 -1.37 19.01 4.58
C TYR A 34 -0.21 19.46 3.70
N GLY A 35 -0.25 20.71 3.23
CA GLY A 35 0.83 21.28 2.42
C GLY A 35 2.08 21.70 3.21
N SER A 36 2.05 21.71 4.54
CA SER A 36 3.18 22.17 5.36
C SER A 36 3.80 21.06 6.19
N ARG A 37 5.13 21.03 6.24
CA ARG A 37 5.90 20.00 6.97
C ARG A 37 5.54 19.91 8.45
N LYS A 38 5.24 21.05 9.10
CA LYS A 38 4.83 21.10 10.51
C LYS A 38 3.56 20.28 10.79
N TYR A 39 2.64 20.21 9.83
CA TYR A 39 1.40 19.46 10.00
C TYR A 39 1.51 18.02 9.52
N GLN A 40 2.49 17.70 8.67
CA GLN A 40 2.76 16.33 8.23
C GLN A 40 3.19 15.40 9.38
N ASP A 41 3.68 15.94 10.51
CA ASP A 41 3.93 15.16 11.73
C ASP A 41 2.64 14.61 12.38
N LYS A 42 1.47 15.17 12.03
CA LYS A 42 0.15 14.68 12.48
C LYS A 42 -0.43 13.60 11.54
N GLY A 43 0.21 13.39 10.39
CA GLY A 43 -0.23 12.56 9.25
C GLY A 43 -0.24 13.36 7.95
N GLU A 44 -0.47 12.73 6.80
CA GLU A 44 -0.37 13.40 5.48
C GLU A 44 -1.58 14.28 5.14
N SER A 45 -2.75 13.95 5.70
CA SER A 45 -3.99 14.68 5.43
C SER A 45 -4.80 14.91 6.71
N LEU A 46 -5.66 15.93 6.68
CA LEU A 46 -6.54 16.28 7.81
C LEU A 46 -7.48 15.14 8.19
N ASN A 47 -7.94 14.38 7.19
CA ASN A 47 -8.86 13.27 7.37
C ASN A 47 -8.17 11.89 7.46
N GLY A 48 -6.84 11.84 7.63
CA GLY A 48 -6.11 10.60 7.93
C GLY A 48 -5.95 9.65 6.75
N VAL A 49 -5.80 10.20 5.54
CA VAL A 49 -5.47 9.50 4.30
C VAL A 49 -4.00 9.72 3.99
N GLU A 50 -3.26 8.64 3.78
CA GLU A 50 -1.85 8.65 3.34
C GLU A 50 -1.78 8.10 1.91
N ILE A 51 -1.08 8.79 1.01
CA ILE A 51 -1.05 8.46 -0.42
C ILE A 51 0.40 8.23 -0.84
N LYS A 52 0.70 7.05 -1.40
CA LYS A 52 2.03 6.68 -1.87
C LYS A 52 2.03 6.31 -3.33
N TYR A 53 2.88 6.98 -4.10
CA TYR A 53 3.21 6.54 -5.45
C TYR A 53 4.10 5.28 -5.41
N GLU A 54 3.70 4.26 -6.14
CA GLU A 54 4.43 3.01 -6.34
C GLU A 54 4.42 2.68 -7.83
N GLY A 55 5.49 3.03 -8.54
CA GLY A 55 5.56 2.90 -9.99
C GLY A 55 6.03 1.55 -10.51
N VAL A 56 6.46 0.62 -9.64
CA VAL A 56 7.05 -0.65 -10.09
C VAL A 56 6.22 -1.89 -9.75
N PHE A 57 5.17 -1.76 -8.92
CA PHE A 57 4.40 -2.93 -8.46
C PHE A 57 3.76 -3.73 -9.58
N ARG A 58 3.36 -3.10 -10.70
CA ARG A 58 2.80 -3.82 -11.85
C ARG A 58 3.79 -4.80 -12.45
N ARG A 59 5.06 -4.40 -12.52
CA ARG A 59 6.16 -5.24 -13.03
C ARG A 59 6.60 -6.29 -12.01
N THR A 60 6.74 -5.88 -10.74
CA THR A 60 7.25 -6.77 -9.68
C THR A 60 6.18 -7.68 -9.08
N ARG A 61 4.89 -7.41 -9.36
CA ARG A 61 3.73 -8.05 -8.76
C ARG A 61 3.69 -7.89 -7.22
N ARG A 62 4.33 -6.84 -6.68
CA ARG A 62 4.46 -6.61 -5.24
C ARG A 62 4.45 -5.11 -4.92
N LEU A 63 3.68 -4.72 -3.91
CA LEU A 63 3.67 -3.37 -3.33
C LEU A 63 4.72 -3.29 -2.21
N TYR A 64 5.51 -2.22 -2.15
CA TYR A 64 6.39 -1.99 -0.99
C TYR A 64 5.64 -1.20 0.09
N ILE A 65 5.56 -1.76 1.30
CA ILE A 65 4.90 -1.15 2.44
C ILE A 65 5.95 -0.72 3.46
N GLU A 66 6.17 0.59 3.55
CA GLU A 66 7.12 1.18 4.50
C GLU A 66 6.65 1.03 5.95
N CYS A 67 7.57 0.65 6.84
CA CYS A 67 7.32 0.40 8.25
C CYS A 67 8.20 1.23 9.19
N ARG A 68 9.45 1.49 8.82
CA ARG A 68 10.40 2.26 9.65
C ARG A 68 11.30 3.12 8.79
N GLN A 69 11.80 4.19 9.40
CA GLN A 69 12.79 5.08 8.80
C GLN A 69 13.97 5.26 9.76
N GLU A 70 15.19 5.28 9.23
CA GLU A 70 16.40 5.62 9.96
C GLU A 70 16.59 7.15 9.96
N LYS A 71 16.61 7.72 11.17
CA LYS A 71 16.98 9.12 11.42
C LYS A 71 18.30 9.18 12.17
N SER A 72 18.80 10.39 12.41
CA SER A 72 20.06 10.62 13.15
C SER A 72 20.12 9.97 14.53
N GLY A 73 18.97 9.67 15.15
CA GLY A 73 18.86 8.99 16.44
C GLY A 73 18.57 7.49 16.37
N GLY A 74 18.58 6.89 15.17
CA GLY A 74 18.27 5.47 14.94
C GLY A 74 16.94 5.24 14.22
N TRP A 75 16.49 3.99 14.23
CA TRP A 75 15.25 3.56 13.60
C TRP A 75 14.02 4.03 14.37
N GLU A 76 13.09 4.65 13.66
CA GLU A 76 11.78 5.05 14.17
C GLU A 76 10.65 4.44 13.32
N LEU A 77 9.46 4.32 13.90
CA LEU A 77 8.28 3.86 13.18
C LEU A 77 7.87 4.91 12.13
N SER A 78 7.66 4.45 10.91
CA SER A 78 7.23 5.28 9.78
C SER A 78 6.17 4.55 8.95
N GLY A 79 5.69 5.21 7.89
CA GLY A 79 4.66 4.70 7.00
C GLY A 79 3.49 4.01 7.74
N ALA A 80 3.24 2.75 7.41
CA ALA A 80 2.11 1.98 7.94
C ALA A 80 2.16 1.77 9.46
N PHE A 81 3.30 2.03 10.12
CA PHE A 81 3.47 1.93 11.57
C PHE A 81 3.66 3.27 12.28
N ARG A 82 3.68 4.40 11.56
CA ARG A 82 3.77 5.73 12.17
C ARG A 82 2.63 5.95 13.17
N ARG A 83 2.87 6.64 14.28
CA ARG A 83 1.82 6.96 15.27
C ARG A 83 1.20 8.33 14.99
N ASP A 84 0.40 8.40 13.93
CA ASP A 84 -0.27 9.59 13.43
C ASP A 84 -1.80 9.35 13.24
N ASN A 85 -2.50 10.27 12.56
CA ASN A 85 -3.93 10.14 12.30
C ASN A 85 -4.29 9.21 11.11
N THR A 86 -3.31 8.61 10.43
CA THR A 86 -3.55 7.80 9.23
C THR A 86 -4.40 6.58 9.58
N TRP A 87 -5.53 6.42 8.89
CA TRP A 87 -6.38 5.22 8.97
C TRP A 87 -6.60 4.58 7.59
N LEU A 88 -6.60 5.39 6.52
CA LEU A 88 -6.71 4.94 5.14
C LEU A 88 -5.37 5.13 4.43
N TRP A 89 -4.90 4.08 3.79
CA TRP A 89 -3.66 4.07 3.02
C TRP A 89 -3.96 3.83 1.55
N VAL A 90 -3.45 4.69 0.69
CA VAL A 90 -3.59 4.59 -0.76
C VAL A 90 -2.23 4.35 -1.39
N ILE A 91 -2.11 3.32 -2.22
CA ILE A 91 -0.85 2.98 -2.89
C ILE A 91 -1.07 2.45 -4.30
N GLY A 92 -0.30 2.96 -5.26
CA GLY A 92 -0.35 2.48 -6.64
C GLY A 92 0.23 3.48 -7.63
N ASP A 93 -0.32 3.50 -8.83
CA ASP A 93 0.10 4.38 -9.92
C ASP A 93 -1.09 4.96 -10.69
N TYR A 94 -0.80 5.69 -11.76
CA TYR A 94 -1.79 6.37 -12.60
C TYR A 94 -2.73 5.42 -13.38
N GLU A 95 -2.41 4.13 -13.47
CA GLU A 95 -3.33 3.14 -14.04
C GLU A 95 -4.33 2.61 -12.99
N GLY A 96 -3.97 2.69 -11.71
CA GLY A 96 -4.84 2.32 -10.60
C GLY A 96 -4.10 2.14 -9.28
N PHE A 97 -4.88 2.18 -8.19
CA PHE A 97 -4.36 2.19 -6.83
C PHE A 97 -5.24 1.41 -5.86
N TYR A 98 -4.61 0.83 -4.85
CA TYR A 98 -5.24 0.10 -3.76
C TYR A 98 -5.54 1.01 -2.58
N LEU A 99 -6.67 0.76 -1.93
CA LEU A 99 -7.05 1.35 -0.65
C LEU A 99 -6.93 0.26 0.42
N PHE A 100 -6.21 0.53 1.50
CA PHE A 100 -6.12 -0.34 2.67
C PHE A 100 -6.46 0.42 3.93
N THR A 101 -7.01 -0.27 4.94
CA THR A 101 -6.90 0.28 6.29
C THR A 101 -5.48 0.09 6.80
N LYS A 102 -4.98 1.02 7.60
CA LYS A 102 -3.66 0.90 8.24
C LYS A 102 -3.54 -0.37 9.09
N VAL A 103 -4.65 -0.78 9.71
CA VAL A 103 -4.72 -2.01 10.52
C VAL A 103 -4.54 -3.26 9.65
N ASP A 104 -5.14 -3.32 8.46
CA ASP A 104 -4.95 -4.46 7.54
C ASP A 104 -3.48 -4.56 7.12
N LEU A 105 -2.80 -3.44 6.84
CA LEU A 105 -1.37 -3.42 6.52
C LEU A 105 -0.51 -3.91 7.69
N GLN A 106 -0.84 -3.55 8.93
CA GLN A 106 -0.11 -4.00 10.12
C GLN A 106 -0.31 -5.49 10.39
N MET A 107 -1.53 -6.00 10.16
CA MET A 107 -1.84 -7.42 10.28
C MET A 107 -1.08 -8.24 9.24
N MET A 108 -0.99 -7.76 7.98
CA MET A 108 -0.25 -8.45 6.92
C MET A 108 1.26 -8.49 7.15
N HIS A 109 1.84 -7.52 7.86
CA HIS A 109 3.25 -7.56 8.26
C HIS A 109 3.55 -8.69 9.28
N GLY A 110 2.56 -9.07 10.10
CA GLY A 110 2.75 -9.95 11.26
C GLY A 110 2.61 -11.46 11.02
N SER A 111 2.59 -11.95 9.77
CA SER A 111 2.50 -13.41 9.54
C SER A 111 3.90 -14.04 9.54
N ASP A 112 4.09 -15.04 10.41
CA ASP A 112 5.37 -15.60 10.89
C ASP A 112 6.19 -16.39 9.85
N ASP A 113 5.67 -16.64 8.65
CA ASP A 113 6.31 -17.51 7.66
C ASP A 113 7.49 -16.88 6.87
N GLY A 114 8.09 -15.79 7.33
CA GLY A 114 9.38 -15.27 6.81
C GLY A 114 9.41 -14.88 5.32
N LEU A 115 8.25 -14.79 4.66
CA LEU A 115 8.13 -14.52 3.22
C LEU A 115 7.84 -13.05 2.87
N TRP A 116 7.55 -12.22 3.87
CA TRP A 116 7.54 -10.77 3.71
C TRP A 116 8.96 -10.28 3.95
N GLN A 117 9.82 -10.38 2.92
CA GLN A 117 11.21 -9.95 3.02
C GLN A 117 11.27 -8.51 3.55
N THR A 118 11.63 -8.40 4.82
CA THR A 118 12.22 -7.20 5.39
C THR A 118 13.61 -7.09 4.81
N GLU A 119 13.86 -5.97 4.14
CA GLU A 119 15.15 -5.34 3.82
C GLU A 119 15.25 -4.97 2.34
N ILE A 120 14.98 -3.71 2.02
CA ILE A 120 15.65 -3.07 0.88
C ILE A 120 16.91 -2.43 1.44
N PHE A 121 18.04 -3.15 1.37
CA PHE A 121 19.33 -2.48 1.22
C PHE A 121 19.53 -2.28 -0.28
N ASP A 122 19.42 -1.04 -0.74
CA ASP A 122 20.02 -0.69 -2.03
C ASP A 122 21.54 -0.91 -1.90
N GLU A 123 22.18 -1.52 -2.90
CA GLU A 123 23.63 -1.75 -2.96
C GLU A 123 24.45 -0.45 -2.77
N ALA A 124 23.80 0.72 -2.86
CA ALA A 124 24.36 2.04 -2.61
C ALA A 124 24.04 2.68 -1.24
N ASN A 125 23.35 1.99 -0.32
CA ASN A 125 23.02 2.49 1.02
C ASN A 125 22.21 3.81 1.04
N THR A 126 21.29 4.00 0.07
CA THR A 126 20.63 5.30 -0.17
C THR A 126 19.18 5.42 0.31
N ARG A 127 18.58 4.36 0.86
CA ARG A 127 17.23 4.41 1.44
C ARG A 127 17.28 4.12 2.93
N ASN A 128 17.05 5.16 3.72
CA ASN A 128 16.91 5.07 5.18
C ASN A 128 15.54 4.49 5.57
N THR A 129 14.97 3.53 4.83
CA THR A 129 13.64 3.00 5.14
C THR A 129 13.64 1.48 5.10
N SER A 130 12.83 0.87 5.96
CA SER A 130 12.57 -0.57 5.96
C SER A 130 11.06 -0.83 5.94
N GLY A 131 10.70 -1.96 5.35
CA GLY A 131 9.33 -2.31 5.02
C GLY A 131 9.25 -3.73 4.49
N TYR A 132 8.09 -4.10 3.99
CA TYR A 132 7.83 -5.43 3.45
C TYR A 132 7.17 -5.37 2.08
N PHE A 133 7.30 -6.44 1.30
CA PHE A 133 6.69 -6.56 -0.02
C PHE A 133 5.37 -7.31 0.04
N LEU A 134 4.26 -6.64 -0.29
CA LEU A 134 2.93 -7.23 -0.38
C LEU A 134 2.62 -7.76 -1.79
N PRO A 135 2.56 -9.10 -2.04
CA PRO A 135 2.13 -9.63 -3.32
C PRO A 135 0.73 -9.17 -3.67
N ILE A 136 0.52 -8.85 -4.94
CA ILE A 136 -0.75 -8.27 -5.34
C ILE A 136 -1.89 -9.28 -5.32
N GLU A 137 -1.58 -10.57 -5.35
CA GLU A 137 -2.53 -11.65 -5.11
C GLU A 137 -3.17 -11.50 -3.74
N VAL A 138 -2.39 -11.21 -2.70
CA VAL A 138 -2.89 -10.96 -1.35
C VAL A 138 -3.57 -9.58 -1.26
N ALA A 139 -2.98 -8.55 -1.88
CA ALA A 139 -3.54 -7.21 -1.95
C ALA A 139 -4.99 -7.21 -2.47
N ASN A 140 -5.27 -7.97 -3.53
CA ASN A 140 -6.59 -8.06 -4.15
C ASN A 140 -7.68 -8.57 -3.19
N TYR A 141 -7.33 -9.42 -2.21
CA TYR A 141 -8.29 -9.93 -1.23
C TYR A 141 -8.36 -9.09 0.05
N MET A 142 -7.29 -8.36 0.36
CA MET A 142 -7.14 -7.62 1.62
C MET A 142 -7.47 -6.14 1.50
N CYS A 143 -7.40 -5.56 0.30
CA CYS A 143 -7.73 -4.17 0.09
C CYS A 143 -9.20 -3.88 0.42
N VAL A 144 -9.43 -2.66 0.92
CA VAL A 144 -10.76 -2.07 1.03
C VAL A 144 -11.34 -1.88 -0.36
N ASP A 145 -10.53 -1.45 -1.32
CA ASP A 145 -10.91 -1.32 -2.72
C ASP A 145 -9.68 -1.23 -3.62
N TYR A 146 -9.87 -1.44 -4.92
CA TYR A 146 -8.90 -1.09 -5.96
C TYR A 146 -9.58 -0.19 -6.98
N VAL A 147 -9.06 1.01 -7.17
CA VAL A 147 -9.60 2.00 -8.10
C VAL A 147 -8.74 1.98 -9.36
N SER A 148 -9.34 1.61 -10.50
CA SER A 148 -8.68 1.72 -11.79
C SER A 148 -8.91 3.09 -12.43
N SER A 149 -8.09 3.41 -13.43
CA SER A 149 -8.26 4.63 -14.24
C SER A 149 -9.66 4.76 -14.84
N GLY A 150 -10.33 3.63 -15.14
CA GLY A 150 -11.69 3.60 -15.69
C GLY A 150 -12.84 3.52 -14.67
N SER A 151 -12.55 3.40 -13.37
CA SER A 151 -13.59 3.24 -12.34
C SER A 151 -14.54 4.46 -12.30
N GLN A 152 -15.85 4.20 -12.24
CA GLN A 152 -16.89 5.23 -12.07
C GLN A 152 -17.53 5.23 -10.67
N GLY A 153 -17.09 4.31 -9.79
CA GLY A 153 -17.58 4.14 -8.43
C GLY A 153 -16.56 3.38 -7.59
N LEU A 154 -16.65 3.48 -6.27
CA LEU A 154 -16.00 2.54 -5.36
C LEU A 154 -16.70 1.19 -5.44
N GLY A 155 -15.94 0.11 -5.28
CA GLY A 155 -16.42 -1.26 -5.35
C GLY A 155 -16.65 -1.79 -6.77
N VAL A 156 -16.19 -1.07 -7.80
CA VAL A 156 -16.41 -1.42 -9.21
C VAL A 156 -15.32 -2.32 -9.79
N TYR A 157 -14.22 -2.59 -9.06
CA TYR A 157 -13.27 -3.60 -9.53
C TYR A 157 -13.85 -5.01 -9.35
N GLY A 158 -14.23 -5.61 -10.48
CA GLY A 158 -14.92 -6.88 -10.62
C GLY A 158 -14.08 -8.11 -10.30
N MET A 159 -13.53 -8.18 -9.09
CA MET A 159 -13.62 -9.45 -8.38
C MET A 159 -14.95 -9.36 -7.63
N GLU A 160 -15.96 -10.14 -8.06
CA GLU A 160 -16.98 -10.56 -7.10
C GLU A 160 -16.20 -11.01 -5.87
N ARG A 161 -16.29 -10.26 -4.76
CA ARG A 161 -15.46 -10.56 -3.59
C ARG A 161 -15.84 -11.97 -3.18
N ASP A 162 -14.93 -12.88 -3.46
CA ASP A 162 -15.02 -14.26 -3.03
C ASP A 162 -14.88 -14.21 -1.51
N PHE A 163 -16.00 -13.97 -0.83
CA PHE A 163 -16.04 -13.76 0.61
C PHE A 163 -15.46 -14.97 1.36
N ALA A 164 -15.56 -16.16 0.76
CA ALA A 164 -14.91 -17.37 1.28
C ALA A 164 -13.39 -17.24 1.22
N MET A 165 -12.84 -16.79 0.09
CA MET A 165 -11.41 -16.52 -0.03
C MET A 165 -10.94 -15.37 0.85
N THR A 166 -11.66 -14.25 0.91
CA THR A 166 -11.32 -13.14 1.84
C THR A 166 -11.29 -13.63 3.29
N ARG A 167 -12.27 -14.45 3.70
CA ARG A 167 -12.32 -15.03 5.04
C ARG A 167 -11.17 -16.00 5.29
N MET A 168 -10.81 -16.81 4.29
CA MET A 168 -9.66 -17.72 4.35
C MET A 168 -8.35 -16.93 4.54
N VAL A 169 -8.10 -15.93 3.68
CA VAL A 169 -6.91 -15.08 3.74
C VAL A 169 -6.79 -14.39 5.10
N ARG A 170 -7.87 -13.74 5.58
CA ARG A 170 -7.90 -13.11 6.90
C ARG A 170 -7.68 -14.11 8.03
N GLY A 171 -8.29 -15.29 7.93
CA GLY A 171 -8.16 -16.36 8.92
C GLY A 171 -6.73 -16.90 9.02
N LYS A 172 -6.03 -17.03 7.90
CA LYS A 172 -4.61 -17.41 7.86
C LYS A 172 -3.71 -16.35 8.45
N LEU A 173 -3.86 -15.10 8.02
CA LEU A 173 -3.10 -13.98 8.55
C LEU A 173 -3.28 -13.83 10.08
N ALA A 174 -4.51 -14.00 10.59
CA ALA A 174 -4.80 -13.95 12.02
C ALA A 174 -4.12 -15.08 12.83
N LYS A 175 -3.73 -16.18 12.17
CA LYS A 175 -2.98 -17.29 12.77
C LYS A 175 -1.47 -17.19 12.55
N GLY A 176 -1.01 -16.15 11.86
CA GLY A 176 0.39 -16.00 11.46
C GLY A 176 0.78 -16.80 10.21
N GLU A 177 -0.18 -17.40 9.49
CA GLU A 177 0.07 -18.23 8.30
C GLU A 177 0.13 -17.38 7.01
N ASN A 178 0.97 -17.78 6.05
CA ASN A 178 1.01 -17.17 4.72
C ASN A 178 -0.07 -17.74 3.77
N PRO A 179 -1.01 -16.91 3.28
CA PRO A 179 -2.07 -17.37 2.38
C PRO A 179 -1.65 -17.52 0.91
N LEU A 180 -0.46 -17.06 0.53
CA LEU A 180 -0.03 -16.95 -0.87
C LEU A 180 -0.07 -18.31 -1.59
N TRP A 181 0.35 -19.38 -0.92
CA TRP A 181 0.37 -20.72 -1.54
C TRP A 181 -1.04 -21.20 -1.89
N ASP A 182 -2.04 -20.96 -1.02
CA ASP A 182 -3.43 -21.34 -1.30
C ASP A 182 -4.03 -20.48 -2.42
N LEU A 183 -3.63 -19.21 -2.50
CA LEU A 183 -4.03 -18.32 -3.59
C LEU A 183 -3.46 -18.79 -4.93
N LEU A 184 -2.19 -19.20 -4.97
CA LEU A 184 -1.55 -19.69 -6.20
C LEU A 184 -2.14 -21.03 -6.66
N VAL A 185 -2.43 -21.94 -5.74
CA VAL A 185 -3.05 -23.25 -6.06
C VAL A 185 -4.52 -23.10 -6.46
N GLY A 186 -5.25 -22.17 -5.84
CA GLY A 186 -6.68 -21.93 -6.15
C GLY A 186 -6.96 -21.27 -7.50
N VAL A 187 -5.95 -20.69 -8.16
CA VAL A 187 -6.07 -20.08 -9.49
C VAL A 187 -6.03 -21.14 -10.60
N ASP A 188 -5.31 -22.24 -10.40
CA ASP A 188 -5.11 -23.29 -11.41
C ASP A 188 -6.37 -24.14 -11.69
N HIS A 189 -7.37 -24.07 -10.81
CA HIS A 189 -8.66 -24.77 -10.99
C HIS A 189 -9.76 -23.90 -11.60
N ARG A 190 -9.52 -22.59 -11.83
CA ARG A 190 -10.52 -21.68 -12.42
C ARG A 190 -10.29 -21.39 -13.92
N SER A 191 -9.25 -21.94 -14.52
CA SER A 191 -8.87 -21.76 -15.94
C SER A 191 -9.28 -22.93 -16.86
N THR A 192 -10.09 -23.87 -16.38
CA THR A 192 -10.53 -25.07 -17.16
C THR A 192 -12.05 -25.25 -17.21
N GLY A 193 -12.81 -24.14 -17.18
CA GLY A 193 -14.28 -24.14 -17.34
C GLY A 193 -14.73 -23.27 -18.51
#